data_AF-A0A7S2IVZ7-F1
#
_entry.id   AF-A0A7S2IVZ7-F1
#
_cell.length_a   1.000
_cell.length_b   1.000
_cell.length_c   1.000
_cell.angle_alpha   90.00
_cell.angle_beta   90.00
_cell.angle_gamma   90.00
#
_symmetry.space_group_name_H-M   'P 1'
#
loop_
_entity.id
_entity.type
_entity.pdbx_description
1 polymer ?
#
loop_
_entity_poly.entity_id
_entity_poly.type
_entity_poly.pdbx_seq_one_letter_code
_entity_poly.pdbx_strand_id
1 'polypeptide(L)'
;LTIVTITTVGYGDVTPESTAGHLLVTFLIFLSVLYMAMPIGIIGNAFTQIWQDRDRILLMIATRERLAQWGYTARDMVKLFKHFNTDGDGELSIHEFKTMMNEMQIGLFRERPVE
;
A
#
# COMPACT_ATOMS: atom_id res chain seq x y z
N LEU A 1 -16.31 33.25 -6.13
CA LEU A 1 -17.45 32.32 -6.28
C LEU A 1 -17.03 30.99 -6.92
N THR A 2 -16.64 30.95 -8.21
CA THR A 2 -16.43 29.70 -8.96
C THR A 2 -15.48 28.69 -8.31
N ILE A 3 -14.29 29.12 -7.86
CA ILE A 3 -13.33 28.21 -7.19
C ILE A 3 -13.92 27.64 -5.90
N VAL A 4 -14.53 28.49 -5.06
CA VAL A 4 -15.16 28.11 -3.78
C VAL A 4 -16.32 27.14 -3.97
N THR A 5 -17.09 27.31 -5.04
CA THR A 5 -18.19 26.41 -5.41
C THR A 5 -17.66 25.06 -5.91
N ILE A 6 -16.64 25.05 -6.77
CA ILE A 6 -16.00 23.82 -7.29
C ILE A 6 -15.31 23.04 -6.17
N THR A 7 -14.67 23.73 -5.21
CA THR A 7 -14.03 23.10 -4.06
C THR A 7 -15.03 22.71 -2.96
N THR A 8 -16.33 22.93 -3.17
CA THR A 8 -17.41 22.62 -2.22
C THR A 8 -17.32 23.33 -0.86
N VAL A 9 -16.52 24.40 -0.76
CA VAL A 9 -16.26 25.10 0.52
C VAL A 9 -17.44 25.97 0.94
N GLY A 10 -18.03 26.70 -0.02
CA GLY A 10 -19.27 27.46 0.17
C GLY A 10 -19.29 28.39 1.40
N TYR A 11 -18.47 29.45 1.42
CA TYR A 11 -18.42 30.41 2.54
C TYR A 11 -19.74 31.13 2.85
N GLY A 12 -20.70 31.15 1.91
CA GLY A 12 -22.02 31.78 2.10
C GLY A 12 -22.01 33.31 2.07
N ASP A 13 -20.85 33.90 1.79
CA ASP A 13 -20.62 35.35 1.65
C ASP A 13 -21.05 35.89 0.28
N VAL A 14 -21.04 35.05 -0.75
CA VAL A 14 -21.44 35.39 -2.11
C VAL A 14 -22.41 34.35 -2.65
N THR A 15 -23.61 34.78 -3.00
CA THR A 15 -24.65 33.96 -3.63
C THR A 15 -25.19 34.64 -4.90
N PRO A 16 -25.57 33.89 -5.95
CA PRO A 16 -26.11 34.50 -7.17
C PRO A 16 -27.47 35.13 -6.90
N GLU A 17 -27.68 36.42 -7.19
CA GLU A 17 -28.98 37.06 -6.91
C GLU A 17 -30.07 36.75 -7.95
N SER A 18 -29.69 36.29 -9.15
CA SER A 18 -30.62 36.01 -10.25
C SER A 18 -30.99 34.53 -10.37
N THR A 19 -32.20 34.25 -10.85
CA THR A 19 -32.67 32.89 -11.17
C THR A 19 -31.77 32.19 -12.19
N ALA A 20 -31.28 32.93 -13.19
CA ALA A 20 -30.33 32.40 -14.17
C ALA A 20 -28.97 32.04 -13.53
N GLY A 21 -28.49 32.85 -12.58
CA GLY A 21 -27.28 32.55 -11.81
C GLY A 21 -27.41 31.30 -10.95
N HIS A 22 -28.57 31.10 -10.32
CA HIS A 22 -28.88 29.88 -9.57
C HIS A 22 -28.83 28.62 -10.44
N LEU A 23 -29.42 28.68 -11.65
CA LEU A 23 -29.40 27.56 -12.60
C LEU A 23 -27.98 27.24 -13.08
N LEU A 24 -27.19 28.26 -13.38
CA LEU A 24 -25.80 28.11 -13.82
C LEU A 24 -24.93 27.49 -12.72
N VAL A 25 -25.05 27.97 -11.47
CA VAL A 25 -24.30 27.43 -10.33
C VAL A 25 -24.68 25.98 -10.06
N THR A 26 -25.97 25.64 -10.13
CA THR A 26 -26.44 24.25 -9.99
C THR A 26 -25.79 23.34 -11.03
N PHE A 27 -25.81 23.74 -12.31
CA PHE A 27 -25.17 22.97 -13.38
C PHE A 27 -23.66 22.84 -13.18
N LEU A 28 -23.00 23.92 -12.78
CA LEU A 28 -21.56 23.96 -12.52
C LEU A 28 -21.14 23.01 -11.39
N ILE A 29 -21.96 22.84 -10.35
CA ILE A 29 -21.72 21.88 -9.26
C ILE A 29 -21.72 20.45 -9.78
N PHE A 30 -22.70 20.08 -10.62
CA PHE A 30 -22.74 18.74 -11.22
C PHE A 30 -21.51 18.47 -12.09
N LEU A 31 -21.15 19.44 -12.94
CA LEU A 31 -19.97 19.35 -13.80
C LEU A 31 -18.67 19.22 -12.99
N SER A 32 -18.54 19.96 -11.89
CA SER A 32 -17.33 19.93 -11.07
C SER A 32 -17.12 18.61 -10.36
N VAL A 33 -18.20 17.95 -9.91
CA VAL A 33 -18.10 16.62 -9.30
C VAL A 33 -17.65 15.58 -10.32
N LEU A 34 -18.20 15.63 -11.54
CA LEU A 34 -17.76 14.75 -12.64
C LEU A 34 -16.30 14.99 -13.01
N TYR A 35 -15.86 16.24 -13.04
CA TYR A 35 -14.47 16.59 -13.30
C TYR A 35 -13.53 16.03 -12.23
N MET A 36 -13.90 16.11 -10.95
CA MET A 36 -13.10 15.57 -9.83
C MET A 36 -12.97 14.04 -9.84
N ALA A 37 -13.83 13.31 -10.55
CA ALA A 37 -13.72 11.86 -10.68
C ALA A 37 -12.40 11.42 -11.35
N MET A 38 -11.90 12.19 -12.33
CA MET A 38 -10.65 11.86 -13.05
C MET A 38 -9.41 11.90 -12.15
N PRO A 39 -9.08 13.01 -11.45
CA PRO A 39 -7.91 13.05 -10.58
C PRO A 39 -8.01 12.07 -9.42
N ILE A 40 -9.20 11.86 -8.84
CA ILE A 40 -9.41 10.85 -7.80
C ILE A 40 -9.11 9.44 -8.35
N GLY A 41 -9.60 9.13 -9.56
CA GLY A 41 -9.32 7.85 -10.22
C GLY A 41 -7.84 7.64 -10.52
N ILE A 42 -7.12 8.67 -10.99
CA ILE A 42 -5.68 8.60 -11.27
C ILE A 42 -4.90 8.34 -9.97
N ILE A 43 -5.17 9.12 -8.92
CA ILE A 43 -4.51 8.97 -7.61
C ILE A 43 -4.84 7.60 -7.01
N GLY A 44 -6.10 7.17 -7.08
CA GLY A 44 -6.54 5.86 -6.61
C GLY A 44 -5.81 4.73 -7.30
N ASN A 45 -5.72 4.75 -8.63
CA ASN A 45 -5.00 3.73 -9.40
C ASN A 45 -3.50 3.71 -9.06
N ALA A 46 -2.86 4.87 -8.97
CA ALA A 46 -1.45 4.95 -8.58
C ALA A 46 -1.22 4.38 -7.17
N PHE A 47 -2.11 4.69 -6.22
CA PHE A 47 -2.05 4.15 -4.88
C PHE A 47 -2.26 2.63 -4.87
N THR A 48 -3.25 2.11 -5.61
CA THR A 48 -3.49 0.67 -5.74
C THR A 48 -2.26 -0.07 -6.27
N GLN A 49 -1.59 0.47 -7.30
CA GLN A 49 -0.36 -0.13 -7.84
C GLN A 49 0.75 -0.20 -6.79
N ILE A 50 1.01 0.90 -6.08
CA ILE A 50 2.04 0.94 -5.03
C ILE A 50 1.67 0.01 -3.85
N TRP A 51 0.39 -0.05 -3.50
CA TRP A 51 -0.10 -0.87 -2.40
C TRP A 51 0.04 -2.38 -2.67
N GLN A 52 -0.10 -2.81 -3.92
CA GLN A 52 0.10 -4.21 -4.32
C GLN A 52 1.53 -4.69 -4.05
N ASP A 53 2.52 -3.82 -4.25
CA ASP A 53 3.94 -4.14 -3.99
C ASP A 53 4.37 -3.94 -2.54
N ARG A 54 3.58 -3.21 -1.75
CA ARG A 54 3.88 -2.87 -0.35
C ARG A 54 4.22 -4.10 0.49
N ASP A 55 3.42 -5.16 0.39
CA ASP A 55 3.62 -6.36 1.22
C ASP A 55 4.95 -7.05 0.89
N ARG A 56 5.31 -7.12 -0.39
CA ARG A 56 6.59 -7.71 -0.82
C ARG A 56 7.77 -6.88 -0.31
N ILE A 57 7.68 -5.55 -0.43
CA ILE A 57 8.72 -4.63 0.05
C ILE A 57 8.90 -4.75 1.57
N LEU A 58 7.79 -4.75 2.32
CA LEU A 58 7.83 -4.89 3.78
C LEU A 58 8.38 -6.24 4.22
N LEU A 59 8.04 -7.33 3.53
CA LEU A 59 8.62 -8.65 3.80
C LEU A 59 10.13 -8.66 3.56
N MET A 60 10.59 -8.10 2.44
CA MET A 60 12.04 -8.00 2.15
C MET A 60 12.78 -7.18 3.21
N ILE A 61 12.21 -6.06 3.67
CA ILE A 61 12.79 -5.24 4.73
C ILE A 61 12.84 -6.02 6.04
N ALA A 62 11.72 -6.63 6.46
CA ALA A 62 11.67 -7.42 7.68
C ALA A 62 12.66 -8.59 7.67
N THR A 63 12.74 -9.34 6.56
CA THR A 63 13.72 -10.42 6.40
C THR A 63 15.15 -9.90 6.51
N ARG A 64 15.47 -8.79 5.87
CA ARG A 64 16.80 -8.16 5.93
C ARG A 64 17.16 -7.71 7.34
N GLU A 65 16.23 -7.09 8.06
CA GLU A 65 16.42 -6.65 9.44
C GLU A 65 16.65 -7.84 10.38
N ARG A 66 15.87 -8.91 10.25
CA ARG A 66 16.02 -10.13 11.06
C ARG A 66 17.36 -10.83 10.81
N LEU A 67 17.77 -10.96 9.54
CA LEU A 67 19.09 -11.49 9.20
C LEU A 67 20.22 -10.66 9.83
N ALA A 68 20.12 -9.34 9.76
CA ALA A 68 21.11 -8.44 10.35
C ALA A 68 21.15 -8.53 11.90
N GLN A 69 19.99 -8.67 12.56
CA GLN A 69 19.89 -8.86 14.01
C GLN A 69 20.60 -10.14 14.48
N TRP A 70 20.55 -11.20 13.68
CA TRP A 70 21.27 -12.44 13.94
C TRP A 70 22.76 -12.38 13.56
N GLY A 71 23.24 -11.23 13.08
CA GLY A 71 24.63 -11.04 12.66
C GLY A 71 24.95 -11.69 11.30
N TYR A 72 23.94 -12.11 10.54
CA TYR A 72 24.14 -12.70 9.22
C TYR A 72 24.17 -11.62 8.13
N THR A 73 25.15 -11.74 7.26
CA THR A 73 25.22 -10.95 6.02
C THR A 73 24.78 -11.78 4.83
N ALA A 74 24.62 -11.17 3.66
CA ALA A 74 24.30 -11.89 2.42
C ALA A 74 25.32 -13.01 2.09
N ARG A 75 26.56 -12.91 2.60
CA ARG A 75 27.61 -13.92 2.43
C ARG A 75 27.44 -15.12 3.36
N ASP A 76 26.75 -14.94 4.47
CA ASP A 76 26.51 -15.98 5.48
C ASP A 76 25.24 -16.77 5.20
N MET A 77 24.50 -16.44 4.13
CA MET A 77 23.31 -17.19 3.71
C MET A 77 23.60 -18.69 3.59
N VAL A 78 24.75 -19.08 3.02
CA VAL A 78 25.14 -20.49 2.92
C VAL A 78 25.32 -21.13 4.29
N LYS A 79 25.81 -20.39 5.29
CA LYS A 79 25.93 -20.90 6.67
C LYS A 79 24.55 -21.04 7.31
N LEU A 80 23.65 -20.10 7.08
CA LEU A 80 22.25 -20.17 7.52
C LEU A 80 21.57 -21.42 6.94
N PHE A 81 21.69 -21.64 5.62
CA PHE A 81 21.14 -22.84 4.96
C PHE A 81 21.68 -24.12 5.58
N LYS A 82 23.01 -24.21 5.79
CA LYS A 82 23.64 -25.37 6.44
C LYS A 82 23.24 -25.53 7.90
N HIS A 83 22.86 -24.45 8.59
CA HIS A 83 22.43 -24.52 9.98
C HIS A 83 21.04 -25.14 10.12
N PHE A 84 20.16 -24.87 9.17
CA PHE A 84 18.78 -25.35 9.19
C PHE A 84 18.53 -26.64 8.39
N ASN A 85 19.42 -26.97 7.45
CA ASN A 85 19.41 -28.29 6.81
C ASN A 85 19.81 -29.35 7.85
N THR A 86 18.83 -30.13 8.28
CA THR A 86 18.92 -31.15 9.32
C THR A 86 19.31 -32.51 8.74
N ASP A 87 18.90 -32.82 7.51
CA ASP A 87 19.16 -34.11 6.87
C ASP A 87 20.48 -34.16 6.07
N GLY A 88 21.11 -33.00 5.87
CA GLY A 88 22.41 -32.84 5.21
C GLY A 88 22.38 -33.07 3.70
N ASP A 89 21.20 -33.07 3.07
CA ASP A 89 21.02 -33.36 1.64
C ASP A 89 21.56 -32.27 0.69
N GLY A 90 21.95 -31.11 1.24
CA GLY A 90 22.43 -29.95 0.49
C GLY A 90 21.32 -29.05 -0.08
N GLU A 91 20.06 -29.43 0.10
CA GLU A 91 18.89 -28.65 -0.22
C GLU A 91 18.23 -28.12 1.06
N LEU A 92 17.10 -27.43 0.96
CA LEU A 92 16.33 -27.03 2.13
C LEU A 92 14.89 -27.43 1.85
N SER A 93 14.42 -28.45 2.53
CA SER A 93 13.05 -28.91 2.39
C SER A 93 12.06 -27.83 2.85
N ILE A 94 10.82 -27.90 2.36
CA ILE A 94 9.78 -26.95 2.76
C ILE A 94 9.54 -26.92 4.28
N HIS A 95 9.77 -28.06 4.96
CA HIS A 95 9.63 -28.17 6.40
C HIS A 95 10.76 -27.44 7.13
N GLU A 96 12.01 -27.65 6.73
CA GLU A 96 13.17 -26.95 7.32
C GLU A 96 13.13 -25.46 7.04
N PHE A 97 12.73 -25.08 5.83
CA PHE A 97 12.47 -23.68 5.49
C PHE A 97 11.42 -23.08 6.42
N LYS A 98 10.30 -23.78 6.66
CA LYS A 98 9.26 -23.30 7.59
C LYS A 98 9.79 -23.15 9.02
N THR A 99 10.62 -24.08 9.50
CA THR A 99 11.27 -23.97 10.81
C THR A 99 12.20 -22.76 10.87
N MET A 100 13.09 -22.60 9.88
CA MET A 100 13.98 -21.45 9.75
C MET A 100 13.20 -20.13 9.79
N MET A 101 12.15 -20.05 9.00
CA MET A 101 11.27 -18.88 8.91
C MET A 101 10.60 -18.53 10.24
N ASN A 102 10.14 -19.54 10.98
CA ASN A 102 9.50 -19.36 12.27
C ASN A 102 10.52 -18.92 13.34
N GLU A 103 11.70 -19.53 13.38
CA GLU A 103 12.77 -19.17 14.33
C GLU A 103 13.32 -17.76 14.07
N MET A 104 13.47 -17.38 12.80
CA MET A 104 13.87 -16.04 12.41
C MET A 104 12.76 -14.99 12.59
N GLN A 105 11.56 -15.40 13.02
CA GLN A 105 10.39 -14.55 13.19
C GLN A 105 10.05 -13.75 11.92
N ILE A 106 10.31 -14.32 10.75
CA ILE A 106 9.94 -13.74 9.46
C ILE A 106 8.47 -14.12 9.22
N GLY A 107 7.56 -13.21 9.57
CA GLY A 107 6.12 -13.45 9.49
C GLY A 107 5.62 -13.53 8.04
N LEU A 108 5.70 -14.71 7.42
CA LEU A 108 5.07 -14.98 6.12
C LEU A 108 3.61 -15.44 6.23
N PHE A 109 3.11 -15.70 7.44
CA PHE A 109 1.78 -16.29 7.68
C PHE A 109 0.86 -15.41 8.55
N ARG A 110 0.92 -14.09 8.40
CA ARG A 110 -0.26 -13.30 8.77
C ARG A 110 -1.30 -13.58 7.70
N GLU A 111 -2.21 -14.52 7.99
CA GLU A 111 -3.49 -14.60 7.29
C GLU A 111 -4.04 -13.17 7.21
N ARG A 112 -4.13 -12.63 5.99
CA ARG A 112 -4.83 -11.38 5.79
C ARG A 112 -6.26 -11.63 6.28
N PRO A 113 -6.82 -10.82 7.21
CA PRO A 113 -8.26 -10.85 7.40
C PRO A 113 -8.86 -10.55 6.04
N VAL A 114 -9.55 -11.55 5.50
CA VAL A 114 -10.29 -11.45 4.25
C VAL A 114 -11.37 -10.39 4.51
N GLU A 115 -11.26 -9.23 3.86
CA GLU A 115 -12.35 -8.28 3.74
C GLU A 115 -13.47 -8.86 2.87
#